data_AF-A0A090BUV7-F1
#
_entry.id   AF-A0A090BUV7-F1
#
_cell.length_a   1.000
_cell.length_b   1.000
_cell.length_c   1.000
_cell.angle_alpha   90.00
_cell.angle_beta   90.00
_cell.angle_gamma   90.00
#
_symmetry.space_group_name_H-M   'P 1'
#
loop_
_entity.id
_entity.type
_entity.pdbx_description
1 polymer ?
#
loop_
_entity_poly.entity_id
_entity_poly.type
_entity_poly.pdbx_seq_one_letter_code
_entity_poly.pdbx_strand_id
1 'polypeptide(L)'
;MNVEPSSELQLALNAFLNTTTLEEAYQVIQQHPILLTDQADLFLSSIISTARKQSHEETAMALDERRDFIRSVRAENESNH
;
A
#
# COMPACT_ATOMS: atom_id res chain seq x y z
N MET A 1 -18.39 7.21 -4.58
CA MET A 1 -17.17 7.93 -5.02
C MET A 1 -16.18 6.86 -5.45
N ASN A 2 -15.91 6.71 -6.75
CA ASN A 2 -14.83 5.84 -7.22
C ASN A 2 -13.53 6.57 -6.86
N VAL A 3 -12.74 6.03 -5.94
CA VAL A 3 -11.38 6.52 -5.68
C VAL A 3 -10.55 6.07 -6.88
N GLU A 4 -10.54 6.86 -7.95
CA GLU A 4 -9.63 6.63 -9.06
C GLU A 4 -8.21 6.95 -8.55
N PRO A 5 -7.30 5.96 -8.53
CA PRO A 5 -5.94 6.21 -8.13
C PRO A 5 -5.30 7.14 -9.16
N SER A 6 -4.58 8.16 -8.71
CA SER A 6 -3.72 8.92 -9.61
C SER A 6 -2.71 7.98 -10.28
N SER A 7 -2.27 8.31 -11.50
CA SER A 7 -1.25 7.49 -12.19
C SER A 7 0.02 7.32 -11.35
N GLU A 8 0.34 8.31 -10.51
CA GLU A 8 1.43 8.26 -9.53
C GLU A 8 1.18 7.21 -8.43
N LEU A 9 -0.03 7.13 -7.87
CA LEU A 9 -0.36 6.12 -6.86
C LEU A 9 -0.29 4.70 -7.43
N GLN A 10 -0.76 4.50 -8.66
CA GLN A 10 -0.66 3.20 -9.33
C GLN A 10 0.81 2.79 -9.54
N LEU A 11 1.65 3.74 -9.97
CA LEU A 11 3.06 3.48 -10.23
C LEU A 11 3.82 3.17 -8.93
N ALA A 12 3.53 3.93 -7.86
CA ALA A 12 4.08 3.69 -6.53
C ALA A 12 3.64 2.34 -5.96
N LEU A 13 2.36 1.97 -6.09
CA LEU A 13 1.87 0.66 -5.65
C LEU A 13 2.49 -0.47 -6.46
N ASN A 14 2.62 -0.32 -7.77
CA ASN A 14 3.27 -1.34 -8.58
C ASN A 14 4.75 -1.49 -8.21
N ALA A 15 5.48 -0.39 -8.04
CA ALA A 15 6.86 -0.43 -7.54
C ALA A 15 6.93 -1.13 -6.18
N PHE A 16 6.02 -0.80 -5.26
CA PHE A 16 5.94 -1.37 -3.94
C PHE A 16 5.56 -2.86 -3.95
N LEU A 17 4.71 -3.30 -4.87
CA LEU A 17 4.34 -4.71 -5.05
C LEU A 17 5.46 -5.52 -5.71
N ASN A 18 6.31 -4.88 -6.52
CA ASN A 18 7.47 -5.52 -7.13
C ASN A 18 8.66 -5.66 -6.17
N THR A 19 8.62 -5.04 -4.98
CA THR A 19 9.72 -5.21 -4.00
C THR A 19 9.71 -6.61 -3.44
N THR A 20 10.92 -7.15 -3.25
CA THR A 20 11.14 -8.50 -2.74
C THR A 20 11.61 -8.47 -1.28
N THR A 21 12.18 -7.35 -0.85
CA THR A 21 12.73 -7.16 0.49
C THR A 21 12.07 -5.99 1.22
N LEU A 22 12.11 -6.02 2.56
CA LEU A 22 11.60 -4.94 3.40
C LEU A 22 12.37 -3.63 3.19
N GLU A 23 13.68 -3.71 2.90
CA GLU A 23 14.51 -2.53 2.63
C GLU A 23 14.11 -1.85 1.31
N GLU A 24 13.90 -2.61 0.23
CA GLU A 24 13.37 -2.06 -1.03
C GLU A 24 11.98 -1.46 -0.83
N ALA A 25 11.12 -2.16 -0.09
CA ALA A 25 9.78 -1.69 0.25
C ALA A 25 9.83 -0.34 0.98
N TYR A 26 10.74 -0.20 1.95
CA TYR A 26 10.96 1.03 2.68
C TYR A 26 11.49 2.16 1.77
N GLN A 27 12.47 1.87 0.90
CA GLN A 27 12.97 2.86 -0.06
C GLN A 27 11.89 3.36 -1.01
N VAL A 28 11.05 2.46 -1.52
CA VAL A 28 9.93 2.82 -2.39
C VAL A 28 8.93 3.71 -1.65
N ILE A 29 8.62 3.41 -0.39
CA ILE A 29 7.75 4.27 0.44
C ILE A 29 8.38 5.66 0.62
N GLN A 30 9.69 5.75 0.86
CA GLN A 30 10.38 7.03 0.99
C GLN A 30 10.42 7.81 -0.33
N GLN A 31 10.56 7.14 -1.47
CA GLN A 31 10.53 7.75 -2.79
C GLN A 31 9.10 8.17 -3.21
N HIS A 32 8.09 7.48 -2.69
CA HIS A 32 6.69 7.71 -3.00
C HIS A 32 5.88 7.98 -1.72
N PRO A 33 5.98 9.19 -1.13
CA PRO A 33 5.22 9.54 0.08
C PRO A 33 3.71 9.48 -0.14
N ILE A 34 3.23 9.45 -1.39
CA ILE A 34 1.83 9.19 -1.73
C ILE A 34 1.31 7.87 -1.14
N LEU A 35 2.18 6.86 -0.94
CA LEU A 35 1.82 5.58 -0.31
C LEU A 35 1.46 5.72 1.16
N LEU A 36 1.99 6.73 1.85
CA LEU A 36 1.70 7.01 3.26
C LEU A 36 0.42 7.84 3.45
N THR A 37 -0.23 8.26 2.37
CA THR A 37 -1.46 9.06 2.43
C THR A 37 -2.68 8.20 2.74
N ASP A 38 -3.72 8.83 3.31
CA ASP A 38 -5.01 8.16 3.54
C ASP A 38 -5.65 7.65 2.24
N GLN A 39 -5.36 8.30 1.10
CA GLN A 39 -5.85 7.86 -0.20
C GLN A 39 -5.28 6.50 -0.61
N ALA A 40 -3.99 6.26 -0.36
CA ALA A 40 -3.37 4.95 -0.61
C ALA A 40 -3.95 3.87 0.29
N ASP A 41 -4.16 4.17 1.57
CA ASP A 41 -4.77 3.23 2.53
C ASP A 41 -6.22 2.85 2.12
N LEU A 42 -7.02 3.85 1.75
CA LEU A 42 -8.39 3.65 1.27
C LEU A 42 -8.43 2.83 -0.03
N PHE A 43 -7.52 3.10 -0.96
CA PHE A 43 -7.44 2.39 -2.22
C PHE A 43 -7.03 0.92 -2.01
N LEU A 44 -5.99 0.66 -1.21
CA LEU A 44 -5.57 -0.70 -0.83
C LEU A 44 -6.71 -1.44 -0.11
N SER A 45 -7.38 -0.80 0.84
CA SER A 45 -8.52 -1.39 1.56
C SER A 45 -9.66 -1.77 0.60
N SER A 46 -9.95 -0.93 -0.40
CA SER A 46 -10.96 -1.20 -1.43
C SER A 46 -10.59 -2.40 -2.30
N ILE A 47 -9.31 -2.50 -2.72
CA ILE A 47 -8.81 -3.65 -3.49
C ILE A 47 -8.87 -4.93 -2.65
N ILE A 48 -8.41 -4.90 -1.40
CA ILE A 48 -8.45 -6.06 -0.50
C ILE A 48 -9.89 -6.53 -0.30
N SER A 49 -10.83 -5.62 -0.04
CA SER A 49 -12.24 -5.96 0.11
C SER A 49 -12.81 -6.58 -1.17
N THR A 50 -12.42 -6.08 -2.34
CA THR A 50 -12.83 -6.63 -3.64
C THR A 50 -12.22 -8.01 -3.87
N ALA A 51 -10.94 -8.22 -3.58
CA ALA A 51 -10.26 -9.51 -3.69
C ALA A 51 -10.92 -10.57 -2.78
N ARG A 52 -11.25 -10.21 -1.52
CA ARG A 52 -11.98 -11.08 -0.61
C ARG A 52 -13.37 -11.45 -1.15
N LYS A 53 -14.11 -10.49 -1.73
CA LYS A 53 -15.41 -10.74 -2.36
C LYS A 53 -15.32 -11.65 -3.59
N GLN A 54 -14.20 -11.64 -4.28
CA GLN A 54 -13.92 -12.46 -5.47
C GLN A 54 -13.29 -13.81 -5.13
N SER A 55 -13.21 -14.18 -3.84
CA SER A 55 -12.52 -15.38 -3.36
C SER A 55 -11.02 -15.44 -3.71
N HIS A 56 -10.39 -14.29 -3.99
CA HIS A 56 -8.95 -14.15 -4.15
C HIS A 56 -8.29 -13.94 -2.77
N GLU A 57 -8.43 -14.92 -1.88
CA GLU A 57 -7.92 -14.82 -0.50
C GLU A 57 -6.40 -14.63 -0.45
N GLU A 58 -5.63 -15.34 -1.29
CA GLU A 58 -4.17 -15.17 -1.37
C GLU A 58 -3.78 -13.74 -1.73
N THR A 59 -4.44 -13.15 -2.72
CA THR A 59 -4.21 -11.76 -3.11
C THR A 59 -4.61 -10.79 -2.00
N ALA A 60 -5.73 -11.06 -1.33
CA ALA A 60 -6.18 -10.24 -0.21
C ALA A 60 -5.18 -10.29 0.95
N MET A 61 -4.65 -11.47 1.31
CA MET A 61 -3.63 -11.64 2.35
C MET A 61 -2.33 -10.92 1.99
N ALA A 62 -1.81 -11.13 0.78
CA ALA A 62 -0.57 -10.49 0.34
C ALA A 62 -0.69 -8.95 0.38
N LEU A 63 -1.85 -8.42 -0.02
CA LEU A 63 -2.13 -6.98 0.05
C LEU A 63 -2.32 -6.47 1.49
N ASP A 64 -2.85 -7.28 2.39
CA ASP A 64 -3.01 -6.95 3.81
C ASP A 64 -1.63 -6.79 4.46
N GLU A 65 -0.71 -7.74 4.24
CA GLU A 65 0.68 -7.68 4.74
C GLU A 65 1.42 -6.43 4.25
N ARG A 66 1.29 -6.15 2.94
CA ARG A 66 1.82 -4.95 2.27
C ARG A 66 1.29 -3.67 2.94
N ARG A 67 0.00 -3.63 3.26
CA ARG A 67 -0.66 -2.48 3.88
C ARG A 67 -0.24 -2.28 5.32
N ASP A 68 -0.09 -3.35 6.09
CA ASP A 68 0.41 -3.28 7.48
C ASP A 68 1.85 -2.78 7.54
N PHE A 69 2.69 -3.14 6.56
CA PHE A 69 4.03 -2.56 6.45
C PHE A 69 3.99 -1.04 6.24
N ILE A 70 3.20 -0.56 5.27
CA ILE A 70 3.04 0.89 5.01
C ILE A 70 2.57 1.63 6.26
N ARG A 71 1.60 1.05 6.99
CA ARG A 71 1.08 1.62 8.25
C ARG A 71 2.14 1.68 9.34
N SER A 72 2.95 0.63 9.47
CA SER A 72 4.06 0.59 10.43
C SER A 72 5.06 1.70 10.13
N VAL A 73 5.47 1.85 8.86
CA VAL A 73 6.37 2.92 8.42
C VAL A 73 5.76 4.31 8.65
N ARG A 74 4.45 4.48 8.39
CA ARG A 74 3.74 5.74 8.67
C ARG A 74 3.77 6.08 10.17
N ALA A 75 3.44 5.12 11.02
CA ALA A 75 3.42 5.30 12.46
C ALA A 75 4.83 5.61 13.01
N GLU A 76 5.87 4.97 12.48
CA GLU A 76 7.27 5.27 12.82
C GLU A 76 7.65 6.71 12.41
N ASN A 77 7.24 7.16 11.22
CA ASN A 77 7.48 8.54 10.77
C ASN A 77 6.75 9.57 11.65
N GLU A 78 5.51 9.29 12.05
CA GLU A 78 4.73 10.16 12.94
C GLU A 78 5.27 10.16 14.38
N SER A 79 5.89 9.07 14.84
CA SER A 79 6.49 8.96 16.19
C SER A 79 7.87 9.58 16.30
N ASN A 80 8.57 9.78 15.17
CA ASN A 80 9.92 10.32 15.11
C ASN A 80 9.95 11.84 14.84
N HIS A 81 8.82 12.54 15.08
CA HIS A 81 8.65 13.99 14.97
C HIS A 81 8.15 14.58 16.28
#